data_AF-A0A139MWJ3-F1
#
_entry.id   AF-A0A139MWJ3-F1
#
_cell.length_a   1.000
_cell.length_b   1.000
_cell.length_c   1.000
_cell.angle_alpha   90.00
_cell.angle_beta   90.00
_cell.angle_gamma   90.00
#
_symmetry.space_group_name_H-M   'P 1'
#
loop_
_entity.id
_entity.type
_entity.pdbx_description
1 polymer ?
#
loop_
_entity_poly.entity_id
_entity_poly.type
_entity_poly.pdbx_seq_one_letter_code
_entity_poly.pdbx_strand_id
1 'polypeptide(L)'
;MLYGDHYGISNSRNTSLAPLLGKDSETWTEYDNAMLQRVPFMIHIPGYTDGFISDTYGGEVDALPTLLHLLGVDTSNYVQLGQDLLSEDNDQTVALRTAGYYITPTYTSYSGHLYYTATGEEITNPDESTTAATKEIRNAVAKQLSVSDEVQTGDLLRFDTDTGLETVDSSSISYSDSLKSLKSIEKKLGDESTSLYSENGNQSTVDLFKAPSYMQLHSSSSSSSSSSSSSSSSDGS
;
A
#
# COMPACT_ATOMS: atom_id res chain seq x y z
N MET A 1 -3.71 -9.20 -7.86
CA MET A 1 -3.05 -8.34 -6.85
C MET A 1 -4.12 -7.51 -6.18
N LEU A 2 -4.05 -7.37 -4.87
CA LEU A 2 -4.85 -6.44 -4.08
C LEU A 2 -3.90 -5.47 -3.40
N TYR A 3 -4.23 -4.19 -3.38
CA TYR A 3 -3.45 -3.18 -2.69
C TYR A 3 -4.37 -2.12 -2.08
N GLY A 4 -3.94 -1.48 -1.00
CA GLY A 4 -4.53 -0.23 -0.53
C GLY A 4 -3.85 0.94 -1.22
N ASP A 5 -4.62 1.94 -1.61
CA ASP A 5 -4.15 3.11 -2.38
C ASP A 5 -3.61 4.24 -1.49
N HIS A 6 -4.18 4.44 -0.30
CA HIS A 6 -3.66 5.37 0.71
C HIS A 6 -4.34 5.17 2.07
N TYR A 7 -3.88 5.91 3.08
CA TYR A 7 -4.56 5.97 4.38
C TYR A 7 -5.99 6.53 4.24
N GLY A 8 -6.97 5.88 4.86
CA GLY A 8 -8.36 6.36 4.88
C GLY A 8 -8.65 7.40 5.97
N ILE A 9 -7.81 7.47 7.00
CA ILE A 9 -8.00 8.32 8.18
C ILE A 9 -6.83 9.28 8.31
N SER A 10 -7.13 10.58 8.35
CA SER A 10 -6.13 11.64 8.43
C SER A 10 -5.44 11.69 9.79
N ASN A 11 -4.18 12.14 9.81
CA ASN A 11 -3.38 12.30 11.03
C ASN A 11 -4.10 13.04 12.17
N SER A 12 -4.89 14.07 11.84
CA SER A 12 -5.69 14.84 12.81
C SER A 12 -6.72 14.03 13.59
N ARG A 13 -7.08 12.82 13.14
CA ARG A 13 -8.03 11.91 13.81
C ARG A 13 -7.38 10.64 14.35
N ASN A 14 -6.08 10.46 14.14
CA ASN A 14 -5.40 9.21 14.51
C ASN A 14 -5.33 8.98 16.02
N THR A 15 -5.26 10.03 16.83
CA THR A 15 -5.31 9.92 18.29
C THR A 15 -6.60 9.25 18.79
N SER A 16 -7.73 9.46 18.10
CA SER A 16 -8.99 8.76 18.39
C SER A 16 -8.97 7.27 18.04
N LEU A 17 -8.03 6.83 17.21
CA LEU A 17 -7.81 5.42 16.88
C LEU A 17 -6.87 4.73 17.87
N ALA A 18 -6.12 5.46 18.68
CA ALA A 18 -5.11 4.89 19.57
C ALA A 18 -5.66 3.73 20.42
N PRO A 19 -6.86 3.82 21.04
CA PRO A 19 -7.42 2.71 21.82
C PRO A 19 -7.69 1.44 20.98
N LEU A 20 -8.07 1.59 19.71
CA LEU A 20 -8.30 0.46 18.80
C LEU A 20 -6.99 -0.25 18.42
N LEU A 21 -5.87 0.47 18.51
CA LEU A 21 -4.52 -0.02 18.21
C LEU A 21 -3.77 -0.45 19.47
N GLY A 22 -4.43 -0.46 20.63
CA GLY A 22 -3.80 -0.77 21.92
C GLY A 22 -2.78 0.28 22.38
N LYS A 23 -2.89 1.53 21.90
CA LYS A 23 -2.02 2.66 22.24
C LYS A 23 -2.78 3.70 23.07
N ASP A 24 -2.04 4.49 23.83
CA ASP A 24 -2.57 5.66 24.54
C ASP A 24 -2.59 6.87 23.60
N SER A 25 -3.72 7.58 23.54
CA SER A 25 -3.84 8.81 22.78
C SER A 25 -2.95 9.93 23.31
N GLU A 26 -2.62 9.94 24.60
CA GLU A 26 -1.79 10.96 25.24
C GLU A 26 -0.30 10.80 24.88
N THR A 27 0.13 9.59 24.50
CA THR A 27 1.50 9.29 24.08
C THR A 27 1.62 9.12 22.57
N TRP A 28 0.63 9.56 21.79
CA TRP A 28 0.65 9.46 20.34
C TRP A 28 1.73 10.36 19.73
N THR A 29 2.52 9.80 18.83
CA THR A 29 3.69 10.45 18.22
C THR A 29 3.58 10.52 16.70
N GLU A 30 4.46 11.29 16.07
CA GLU A 30 4.59 11.33 14.62
C GLU A 30 5.12 10.00 14.05
N TYR A 31 5.83 9.20 14.85
CA TYR A 31 6.13 7.82 14.50
C TYR A 31 4.85 7.00 14.32
N ASP A 32 3.86 7.14 15.20
CA ASP A 32 2.59 6.42 15.07
C ASP A 32 1.83 6.82 13.79
N ASN A 33 1.84 8.11 13.45
CA ASN A 33 1.30 8.59 12.17
C ASN A 33 2.04 7.99 10.97
N ALA A 34 3.37 7.92 11.01
CA ALA A 34 4.17 7.29 9.97
C ALA A 34 3.84 5.80 9.82
N MET A 35 3.68 5.08 10.93
CA MET A 35 3.39 3.65 10.92
C MET A 35 1.99 3.33 10.37
N LEU A 36 1.05 4.26 10.48
CA LEU A 36 -0.30 4.17 9.89
C LEU A 36 -0.36 4.48 8.39
N GLN A 37 0.76 4.84 7.75
CA GLN A 37 0.83 4.96 6.29
C GLN A 37 0.89 3.59 5.59
N ARG A 38 1.07 2.49 6.34
CA ARG A 38 1.10 1.14 5.76
C ARG A 38 -0.26 0.77 5.16
N VAL A 39 -0.22 0.31 3.92
CA VAL A 39 -1.36 -0.22 3.17
C VAL A 39 -1.11 -1.70 2.84
N PRO A 40 -2.16 -2.53 2.72
CA PRO A 40 -1.98 -3.92 2.33
C PRO A 40 -1.42 -4.00 0.90
N PHE A 41 -0.56 -4.99 0.64
CA PHE A 41 -0.14 -5.41 -0.70
C PHE A 41 -0.12 -6.94 -0.74
N MET A 42 -0.93 -7.53 -1.61
CA MET A 42 -1.13 -8.97 -1.68
C MET A 42 -1.12 -9.44 -3.14
N ILE A 43 -0.26 -10.42 -3.44
CA ILE A 43 -0.21 -11.06 -4.75
C ILE A 43 -0.68 -12.50 -4.58
N HIS A 44 -1.70 -12.89 -5.35
CA HIS A 44 -2.15 -14.27 -5.46
C HIS A 44 -1.74 -14.79 -6.84
N ILE A 45 -0.95 -15.86 -6.86
CA ILE A 45 -0.48 -16.54 -8.07
C ILE A 45 -1.22 -17.87 -8.17
N PRO A 46 -2.14 -18.06 -9.15
CA PRO A 46 -2.90 -19.29 -9.28
C PRO A 46 -1.99 -20.53 -9.38
N GLY A 47 -2.26 -21.54 -8.56
CA GLY A 47 -1.50 -22.80 -8.54
C GLY A 47 -0.17 -22.75 -7.77
N TYR A 48 0.26 -21.58 -7.31
CA TYR A 48 1.44 -21.45 -6.45
C TYR A 48 1.07 -21.70 -4.99
N THR A 49 1.73 -22.66 -4.34
CA THR A 49 1.42 -23.07 -2.95
C THR A 49 2.40 -22.57 -1.92
N ASP A 50 3.57 -22.08 -2.34
CA ASP A 50 4.68 -21.69 -1.46
C ASP A 50 4.65 -20.19 -1.14
N GLY A 51 3.45 -19.65 -0.92
CA GLY A 51 3.23 -18.26 -0.53
C GLY A 51 3.79 -17.96 0.87
N PHE A 52 4.14 -16.70 1.12
CA PHE A 52 4.72 -16.27 2.40
C PHE A 52 4.30 -14.84 2.75
N ILE A 53 4.49 -14.46 4.02
CA ILE A 53 4.40 -13.07 4.47
C ILE A 53 5.80 -12.48 4.31
N SER A 54 5.91 -11.39 3.55
CA SER A 54 7.17 -10.67 3.36
C SER A 54 7.24 -9.50 4.33
N ASP A 55 8.37 -9.37 5.02
CA ASP A 55 8.71 -8.23 5.87
C ASP A 55 9.55 -7.17 5.13
N THR A 56 9.79 -7.35 3.82
CA THR A 56 10.51 -6.39 2.96
C THR A 56 9.78 -5.04 2.98
N TYR A 57 10.51 -3.98 3.31
CA TYR A 57 9.98 -2.62 3.23
C TYR A 57 9.94 -2.17 1.76
N GLY A 58 8.78 -1.70 1.31
CA GLY A 58 8.59 -1.25 -0.06
C GLY A 58 7.46 -0.21 -0.17
N GLY A 59 7.47 0.53 -1.27
CA GLY A 59 6.43 1.49 -1.64
C GLY A 59 5.64 1.05 -2.87
N GLU A 60 4.60 1.81 -3.21
CA GLU A 60 3.75 1.50 -4.38
C GLU A 60 4.50 1.50 -5.71
N VAL A 61 5.59 2.28 -5.81
CA VAL A 61 6.46 2.33 -6.99
C VAL A 61 7.12 0.99 -7.32
N ASP A 62 7.25 0.11 -6.32
CA ASP A 62 7.86 -1.21 -6.43
C ASP A 62 6.90 -2.26 -7.02
N ALA A 63 5.60 -1.96 -7.10
CA ALA A 63 4.59 -2.91 -7.57
C ALA A 63 4.79 -3.31 -9.03
N LEU A 64 5.11 -2.34 -9.92
CA LEU A 64 5.29 -2.60 -11.34
C LEU A 64 6.51 -3.51 -11.63
N PRO A 65 7.74 -3.20 -11.19
CA PRO A 65 8.89 -4.09 -11.41
C PRO A 65 8.65 -5.49 -10.83
N THR A 66 8.07 -5.60 -9.63
CA THR A 66 7.73 -6.89 -9.00
C THR A 66 6.80 -7.72 -9.88
N LEU A 67 5.71 -7.12 -10.40
CA LEU A 67 4.77 -7.82 -11.27
C LEU A 67 5.41 -8.23 -12.60
N LEU A 68 6.22 -7.37 -13.19
CA LEU A 68 6.89 -7.67 -14.47
C LEU A 68 7.86 -8.85 -14.31
N HIS A 69 8.64 -8.89 -13.25
CA HIS A 69 9.54 -10.03 -12.98
C HIS A 69 8.79 -11.33 -12.69
N LEU A 70 7.66 -11.28 -11.95
CA LEU A 70 6.79 -12.44 -11.78
C LEU A 70 6.22 -12.97 -13.10
N LEU A 71 6.02 -12.09 -14.08
CA LEU A 71 5.59 -12.44 -15.44
C LEU A 71 6.74 -12.84 -16.37
N GLY A 72 7.99 -12.83 -15.89
CA GLY A 72 9.19 -13.16 -16.67
C GLY A 72 9.60 -12.07 -17.66
N VAL A 73 9.17 -10.82 -17.46
CA VAL A 73 9.53 -9.68 -18.30
C VAL A 73 10.81 -9.03 -17.77
N ASP A 74 11.82 -8.90 -18.64
CA ASP A 74 13.02 -8.14 -18.35
C ASP A 74 12.71 -6.64 -18.34
N THR A 75 13.12 -5.95 -17.28
CA THR A 75 12.85 -4.53 -17.05
C THR A 75 14.09 -3.64 -17.20
N SER A 76 15.24 -4.20 -17.59
CA SER A 76 16.52 -3.46 -17.64
C SER A 76 16.50 -2.21 -18.53
N ASN A 77 15.62 -2.19 -19.53
CA ASN A 77 15.50 -1.11 -20.51
C ASN A 77 14.38 -0.12 -20.17
N TYR A 78 13.71 -0.25 -19.02
CA TYR A 78 12.63 0.65 -18.63
C TYR A 78 13.11 1.66 -17.58
N VAL A 79 12.69 2.92 -17.75
CA VAL A 79 12.81 3.92 -16.69
C VAL A 79 11.80 3.60 -15.59
N GLN A 80 12.27 2.97 -14.52
CA GLN A 80 11.50 2.65 -13.32
C GLN A 80 12.24 3.16 -12.08
N LEU A 81 11.51 3.69 -11.11
CA LEU A 81 12.09 4.19 -9.86
C LEU A 81 11.92 3.25 -8.68
N GLY A 82 10.99 2.30 -8.79
CA GLY A 82 10.85 1.22 -7.84
C GLY A 82 11.77 0.04 -8.16
N GLN A 83 11.75 -0.94 -7.26
CA GLN A 83 12.54 -2.16 -7.30
C GLN A 83 11.63 -3.37 -7.16
N ASP A 84 12.11 -4.53 -7.59
CA ASP A 84 11.40 -5.79 -7.30
C ASP A 84 11.42 -6.08 -5.80
N LEU A 85 10.25 -6.23 -5.18
CA LEU A 85 10.08 -6.54 -3.76
C LEU A 85 10.53 -7.96 -3.39
N LEU A 86 10.64 -8.85 -4.37
CA LEU A 86 11.06 -10.24 -4.19
C LEU A 86 12.56 -10.42 -4.44
N SER A 87 13.25 -9.38 -4.92
CA SER A 87 14.70 -9.40 -5.12
C SER A 87 15.43 -9.32 -3.78
N GLU A 88 16.49 -10.13 -3.63
CA GLU A 88 17.40 -10.05 -2.48
C GLU A 88 18.19 -8.72 -2.46
N ASP A 89 18.30 -8.05 -3.61
CA ASP A 89 19.02 -6.79 -3.78
C ASP A 89 18.14 -5.55 -3.49
N ASN A 90 16.87 -5.72 -3.08
CA ASN A 90 15.99 -4.61 -2.76
C ASN A 90 16.57 -3.76 -1.61
N ASP A 91 16.75 -2.46 -1.84
CA ASP A 91 17.39 -1.55 -0.87
C ASP A 91 16.52 -1.22 0.36
N GLN A 92 15.24 -1.60 0.33
CA GLN A 92 14.26 -1.41 1.39
C GLN A 92 14.10 0.05 1.85
N THR A 93 14.33 1.01 0.96
CA THR A 93 14.14 2.44 1.23
C THR A 93 12.82 2.93 0.64
N VAL A 94 11.88 3.25 1.52
CA VAL A 94 10.57 3.79 1.12
C VAL A 94 10.60 5.30 1.20
N ALA A 95 10.62 5.96 0.04
CA ALA A 95 10.44 7.39 -0.07
C ALA A 95 8.97 7.78 0.10
N LEU A 96 8.68 8.76 0.95
CA LEU A 96 7.37 9.41 0.98
C LEU A 96 7.42 10.68 0.13
N ARG A 97 6.26 11.10 -0.40
CA ARG A 97 6.19 12.25 -1.34
C ARG A 97 6.66 13.57 -0.73
N THR A 98 6.54 13.73 0.58
CA THR A 98 7.03 14.90 1.31
C THR A 98 8.54 14.84 1.47
N ALA A 99 9.23 15.92 1.09
CA ALA A 99 10.68 16.00 1.14
C ALA A 99 11.23 15.67 2.54
N GLY A 100 12.21 14.77 2.57
CA GLY A 100 12.86 14.32 3.81
C GLY A 100 12.10 13.27 4.59
N TYR A 101 10.92 12.83 4.13
CA TYR A 101 10.19 11.74 4.77
C TYR A 101 10.59 10.41 4.12
N TYR A 102 10.98 9.44 4.94
CA TYR A 102 11.37 8.12 4.48
C TYR A 102 11.23 7.08 5.58
N ILE A 103 11.15 5.82 5.17
CA ILE A 103 11.13 4.67 6.07
C ILE A 103 12.12 3.64 5.53
N THR A 104 13.03 3.16 6.37
CA THR A 104 13.88 2.00 6.11
C THR A 104 13.70 0.98 7.25
N PRO A 105 14.27 -0.24 7.18
CA PRO A 105 14.23 -1.17 8.31
C PRO A 105 14.86 -0.61 9.60
N THR A 106 15.75 0.37 9.48
CA THR A 106 16.49 0.94 10.63
C THR A 106 15.96 2.31 11.05
N TYR A 107 15.65 3.20 10.11
CA TYR A 107 15.33 4.59 10.40
C TYR A 107 14.03 5.04 9.75
N THR A 108 13.21 5.76 10.52
CA THR A 108 12.03 6.47 10.04
C THR A 108 12.23 7.95 10.24
N SER A 109 12.19 8.73 9.15
CA SER A 109 12.18 10.18 9.19
C SER A 109 10.78 10.65 8.80
N TYR A 110 10.09 11.35 9.71
CA TYR A 110 8.72 11.79 9.49
C TYR A 110 8.43 13.04 10.31
N SER A 111 7.76 14.03 9.72
CA SER A 111 7.38 15.28 10.39
C SER A 111 8.53 16.05 11.08
N GLY A 112 9.76 15.92 10.56
CA GLY A 112 10.95 16.56 11.13
C GLY A 112 11.59 15.80 12.30
N HIS A 113 11.05 14.65 12.66
CA HIS A 113 11.58 13.74 13.68
C HIS A 113 12.28 12.54 13.04
N LEU A 114 13.24 11.97 13.76
CA LEU A 114 13.98 10.77 13.38
C LEU A 114 13.74 9.70 14.44
N TYR A 115 13.46 8.47 14.02
CA TYR A 115 13.18 7.34 14.91
C TYR A 115 13.96 6.11 14.49
N TYR A 116 14.27 5.23 15.46
CA TYR A 116 14.58 3.85 15.16
C TYR A 116 13.29 3.12 14.74
N THR A 117 13.25 2.58 13.52
CA THR A 117 12.02 1.98 12.97
C THR A 117 11.54 0.77 13.76
N ALA A 118 12.46 -0.04 14.29
CA ALA A 118 12.09 -1.24 15.05
C ALA A 118 11.41 -0.92 16.39
N THR A 119 11.80 0.18 17.05
CA THR A 119 11.36 0.49 18.42
C THR A 119 10.39 1.66 18.50
N GLY A 120 10.41 2.56 17.50
CA GLY A 120 9.72 3.85 17.57
C GLY A 120 10.38 4.87 18.49
N GLU A 121 11.57 4.56 19.04
CA GLU A 121 12.31 5.50 19.89
C GLU A 121 12.86 6.66 19.07
N GLU A 122 12.62 7.88 19.55
CA GLU A 122 13.05 9.10 18.87
C GLU A 122 14.55 9.36 19.08
N ILE A 123 15.25 9.63 17.98
CA ILE A 123 16.66 9.99 17.93
C ILE A 123 16.77 11.51 17.89
N THR A 124 16.86 12.12 19.07
CA THR A 124 16.97 13.59 19.20
C THR A 124 18.39 14.11 19.00
N ASN A 125 19.41 13.30 19.33
CA ASN A 125 20.83 13.64 19.22
C ASN A 125 21.57 12.49 18.52
N PRO A 126 21.50 12.39 17.18
CA PRO A 126 22.18 11.34 16.44
C PRO A 126 23.69 11.47 16.60
N ASP A 127 24.38 10.34 16.77
CA ASP A 127 25.85 10.31 16.71
C ASP A 127 26.35 10.53 15.26
N GLU A 128 27.66 10.62 15.08
CA GLU A 128 28.26 10.87 13.76
C GLU A 128 27.89 9.78 12.74
N SER A 129 27.81 8.52 13.18
CA SER A 129 27.47 7.38 12.32
C SER A 129 26.01 7.45 11.85
N THR A 130 25.09 7.70 12.78
CA THR A 130 23.66 7.87 12.50
C THR A 130 23.42 9.07 11.61
N THR A 131 24.13 10.17 11.86
CA THR A 131 24.07 11.39 11.04
C THR A 131 24.53 11.11 9.61
N ALA A 132 25.63 10.38 9.44
CA ALA A 132 26.12 10.00 8.11
C ALA A 132 25.13 9.08 7.39
N ALA A 133 24.65 8.01 8.05
CA ALA A 133 23.72 7.06 7.46
C ALA A 133 22.40 7.72 7.00
N THR A 134 21.79 8.53 7.88
CA THR A 134 20.53 9.22 7.58
C THR A 134 20.68 10.31 6.52
N LYS A 135 21.88 10.91 6.39
CA LYS A 135 22.19 11.83 5.30
C LYS A 135 22.23 11.11 3.95
N GLU A 136 22.86 9.94 3.87
CA GLU A 136 22.89 9.15 2.63
C GLU A 136 21.49 8.70 2.21
N ILE A 137 20.67 8.20 3.15
CA ILE A 137 19.27 7.84 2.87
C ILE A 137 18.49 9.06 2.35
N ARG A 138 18.63 10.21 3.03
CA ARG A 138 17.95 11.45 2.61
C ARG A 138 18.36 11.87 1.20
N ASN A 139 19.64 11.74 0.85
CA ASN A 139 20.14 12.08 -0.48
C ASN A 139 19.58 11.13 -1.55
N ALA A 140 19.54 9.82 -1.27
CA ALA A 140 18.98 8.83 -2.17
C ALA A 140 17.48 9.09 -2.43
N VAL A 141 16.70 9.30 -1.37
CA VAL A 141 15.26 9.63 -1.44
C VAL A 141 15.03 10.93 -2.21
N ALA A 142 15.80 11.99 -1.91
CA ALA A 142 15.68 13.25 -2.63
C ALA A 142 16.01 13.09 -4.11
N LYS A 143 17.01 12.26 -4.45
CA LYS A 143 17.37 11.99 -5.84
C LYS A 143 16.27 11.21 -6.56
N GLN A 144 15.72 10.16 -5.95
CA GLN A 144 14.63 9.38 -6.52
C GLN A 144 13.41 10.27 -6.84
N LEU A 145 12.99 11.10 -5.88
CA LEU A 145 11.88 12.06 -6.08
C LEU A 145 12.20 13.09 -7.18
N SER A 146 13.40 13.66 -7.18
CA SER A 146 13.83 14.62 -8.20
C SER A 146 13.82 14.01 -9.60
N VAL A 147 14.30 12.78 -9.76
CA VAL A 147 14.27 12.08 -11.06
C VAL A 147 12.83 11.82 -11.49
N SER A 148 11.94 11.41 -10.57
CA SER A 148 10.51 11.26 -10.86
C SER A 148 9.90 12.54 -11.41
N ASP A 149 10.19 13.67 -10.74
CA ASP A 149 9.65 14.97 -11.11
C ASP A 149 10.21 15.45 -12.44
N GLU A 150 11.49 15.21 -12.73
CA GLU A 150 12.13 15.51 -14.01
C GLU A 150 11.51 14.70 -15.16
N VAL A 151 11.33 13.39 -14.98
CA VAL A 151 10.72 12.51 -15.99
C VAL A 151 9.31 12.98 -16.33
N GLN A 152 8.50 13.25 -15.30
CA GLN A 152 7.10 13.66 -15.48
C GLN A 152 6.98 15.08 -16.03
N THR A 153 7.66 16.06 -15.44
CA THR A 153 7.53 17.48 -15.81
C THR A 153 8.20 17.77 -17.15
N GLY A 154 9.29 17.08 -17.44
CA GLY A 154 10.03 17.19 -18.69
C GLY A 154 9.43 16.41 -19.85
N ASP A 155 8.41 15.57 -19.60
CA ASP A 155 7.84 14.64 -20.58
C ASP A 155 8.96 13.80 -21.23
N LEU A 156 9.87 13.27 -20.40
CA LEU A 156 11.15 12.72 -20.89
C LEU A 156 10.99 11.37 -21.60
N LEU A 157 9.94 10.60 -21.27
CA LEU A 157 9.69 9.29 -21.88
C LEU A 157 9.46 9.38 -23.41
N ARG A 158 9.07 10.55 -23.94
CA ARG A 158 8.94 10.75 -25.40
C ARG A 158 10.27 10.63 -26.16
N PHE A 159 11.39 10.70 -25.44
CA PHE A 159 12.74 10.60 -26.00
C PHE A 159 13.38 9.23 -25.74
N ASP A 160 12.71 8.35 -24.99
CA ASP A 160 13.22 7.04 -24.63
C ASP A 160 12.81 5.98 -25.66
N THR A 161 13.61 5.87 -26.73
CA THR A 161 13.29 5.02 -27.90
C THR A 161 13.82 3.59 -27.80
N ASP A 162 14.71 3.32 -26.85
CA ASP A 162 15.45 2.04 -26.78
C ASP A 162 14.77 1.01 -25.85
N THR A 163 13.52 1.28 -25.45
CA THR A 163 12.74 0.42 -24.55
C THR A 163 12.19 -0.85 -25.21
N GLY A 164 12.09 -0.87 -26.54
CA GLY A 164 11.38 -1.91 -27.28
C GLY A 164 9.85 -1.84 -27.18
N LEU A 165 9.30 -0.80 -26.52
CA LEU A 165 7.86 -0.57 -26.45
C LEU A 165 7.37 0.19 -27.69
N GLU A 166 6.22 -0.23 -28.22
CA GLU A 166 5.52 0.54 -29.23
C GLU A 166 4.89 1.79 -28.60
N THR A 167 4.99 2.93 -29.29
CA THR A 167 4.34 4.16 -28.86
C THR A 167 2.82 4.01 -28.90
N VAL A 168 2.16 4.29 -27.78
CA VAL A 168 0.69 4.21 -27.67
C VAL A 168 0.04 5.36 -28.44
N ASP A 169 -0.76 5.04 -29.46
CA ASP A 169 -1.66 6.00 -30.11
C ASP A 169 -2.94 6.18 -29.29
N SER A 170 -2.97 7.22 -28.46
CA SER A 170 -4.13 7.52 -27.61
C SER A 170 -5.40 7.87 -28.40
N SER A 171 -5.29 8.32 -29.65
CA SER A 171 -6.46 8.64 -30.49
C SER A 171 -7.24 7.39 -30.90
N SER A 172 -6.58 6.23 -30.88
CA SER A 172 -7.20 4.92 -31.13
C SER A 172 -8.04 4.41 -29.95
N ILE A 173 -7.92 5.02 -28.76
CA ILE A 173 -8.56 4.57 -27.54
C ILE A 173 -9.84 5.37 -27.28
N SER A 174 -11.00 4.71 -27.31
CA SER A 174 -12.29 5.31 -26.95
C SER A 174 -13.03 4.47 -25.90
N TYR A 175 -13.46 5.12 -24.83
CA TYR A 175 -14.22 4.51 -23.74
C TYR A 175 -15.75 4.69 -23.87
N SER A 176 -16.23 5.52 -24.80
CA SER A 176 -17.66 5.84 -24.97
C SER A 176 -18.50 4.61 -25.27
N ASP A 177 -17.92 3.67 -26.02
CA ASP A 177 -18.57 2.44 -26.46
C ASP A 177 -17.97 1.20 -25.81
N SER A 178 -17.24 1.36 -24.70
CA SER A 178 -16.49 0.29 -24.03
C SER A 178 -17.32 -0.98 -23.80
N LEU A 179 -18.54 -0.87 -23.25
CA LEU A 179 -19.42 -2.03 -23.04
C LEU A 179 -19.82 -2.72 -24.35
N LYS A 180 -20.11 -1.95 -25.41
CA LYS A 180 -20.47 -2.50 -26.72
C LYS A 180 -19.28 -3.22 -27.35
N SER A 181 -18.09 -2.62 -27.26
CA SER A 181 -16.83 -3.20 -27.71
C SER A 181 -16.52 -4.49 -26.95
N LEU A 182 -16.61 -4.49 -25.61
CA LEU A 182 -16.40 -5.68 -24.78
C LEU A 182 -17.37 -6.81 -25.15
N LYS A 183 -18.67 -6.54 -25.30
CA LYS A 183 -19.65 -7.54 -25.76
C LYS A 183 -19.32 -8.10 -27.15
N SER A 184 -18.81 -7.26 -28.06
CA SER A 184 -18.40 -7.70 -29.39
C SER A 184 -17.16 -8.59 -29.34
N ILE A 185 -16.21 -8.29 -28.46
CA ILE A 185 -15.01 -9.11 -28.21
C ILE A 185 -15.43 -10.46 -27.63
N GLU A 186 -16.23 -10.47 -26.56
CA GLU A 186 -16.74 -11.70 -25.94
C GLU A 186 -17.48 -12.59 -26.94
N LYS A 187 -18.36 -12.00 -27.77
CA LYS A 187 -19.06 -12.75 -28.82
C LYS A 187 -18.12 -13.34 -29.87
N LYS A 188 -17.04 -12.64 -30.19
CA LYS A 188 -16.04 -13.09 -31.17
C LYS A 188 -15.19 -14.23 -30.62
N LEU A 189 -14.80 -14.15 -29.35
CA LEU A 189 -14.01 -15.18 -28.67
C LEU A 189 -14.84 -16.44 -28.39
N GLY A 190 -16.12 -16.29 -28.03
CA GLY A 190 -16.98 -17.43 -27.71
C GLY A 190 -16.38 -18.29 -26.60
N ASP A 191 -16.14 -19.56 -26.90
CA ASP A 191 -15.54 -20.53 -25.97
C ASP A 191 -14.07 -20.24 -25.64
N GLU A 192 -13.39 -19.38 -26.42
CA GLU A 192 -12.02 -18.91 -26.14
C GLU A 192 -11.99 -17.71 -25.18
N SER A 193 -13.16 -17.24 -24.71
CA SER A 193 -13.19 -16.13 -23.76
C SER A 193 -12.61 -16.54 -22.40
N THR A 194 -11.66 -15.75 -21.92
CA THR A 194 -11.07 -15.86 -20.58
C THR A 194 -11.68 -14.86 -19.58
N SER A 195 -12.86 -14.30 -19.88
CA SER A 195 -13.52 -13.40 -18.96
C SER A 195 -14.10 -14.19 -17.78
N LEU A 196 -14.00 -13.63 -16.56
CA LEU A 196 -14.56 -14.25 -15.37
C LEU A 196 -16.07 -14.54 -15.52
N TYR A 197 -16.78 -13.70 -16.28
CA TYR A 197 -18.21 -13.90 -16.58
C TYR A 197 -18.44 -15.17 -17.42
N SER A 198 -17.65 -15.35 -18.48
CA SER A 198 -17.73 -16.52 -19.37
C SER A 198 -17.29 -17.79 -18.64
N GLU A 199 -16.20 -17.74 -17.87
CA GLU A 199 -15.73 -18.87 -17.04
C GLU A 199 -16.72 -19.26 -15.95
N ASN A 200 -17.48 -18.29 -15.41
CA ASN A 200 -18.55 -18.53 -14.44
C ASN A 200 -19.90 -18.83 -15.11
N GLY A 201 -19.90 -19.45 -16.31
CA GLY A 201 -21.11 -19.91 -16.98
C GLY A 201 -22.08 -18.80 -17.39
N ASN A 202 -21.55 -17.63 -17.78
CA ASN A 202 -22.31 -16.41 -18.08
C ASN A 202 -23.15 -15.92 -16.90
N GLN A 203 -22.64 -16.07 -15.67
CA GLN A 203 -23.29 -15.59 -14.45
C GLN A 203 -22.44 -14.55 -13.74
N SER A 204 -23.12 -13.57 -13.17
CA SER A 204 -22.48 -12.53 -12.36
C SER A 204 -21.86 -13.15 -11.10
N THR A 205 -20.68 -12.67 -10.72
CA THR A 205 -20.01 -13.02 -9.46
C THR A 205 -20.32 -12.03 -8.33
N VAL A 206 -21.26 -11.09 -8.54
CA VAL A 206 -21.62 -10.06 -7.54
C VAL A 206 -22.05 -10.67 -6.20
N ASP A 207 -22.76 -11.81 -6.22
CA ASP A 207 -23.21 -12.48 -4.99
C ASP A 207 -22.06 -13.07 -4.15
N LEU A 208 -20.86 -13.19 -4.73
CA LEU A 208 -19.65 -13.58 -4.00
C LEU A 208 -19.09 -12.44 -3.15
N PHE A 209 -19.38 -11.18 -3.49
CA PHE A 209 -18.90 -10.03 -2.73
C PHE A 209 -19.71 -9.87 -1.43
N LYS A 210 -19.04 -10.15 -0.30
CA LYS A 210 -19.60 -9.98 1.05
C LYS A 210 -18.70 -9.06 1.85
N ALA A 211 -19.23 -7.92 2.29
CA ALA A 211 -18.52 -6.92 3.08
C ALA A 211 -19.23 -6.66 4.43
N PRO A 212 -19.19 -7.62 5.37
CA PRO A 212 -19.77 -7.42 6.69
C PRO A 212 -19.01 -6.34 7.47
N SER A 213 -19.71 -5.52 8.23
CA SER A 213 -19.10 -4.53 9.11
C SER A 213 -18.41 -5.18 10.31
N TYR A 214 -17.48 -4.47 10.95
CA TYR A 214 -16.83 -4.92 12.19
C TYR A 214 -17.85 -5.34 13.25
N MET A 215 -18.94 -4.58 13.41
CA MET A 215 -20.01 -4.91 14.35
C MET A 215 -20.73 -6.22 13.99
N GLN A 216 -20.91 -6.51 12.71
CA GLN A 216 -21.51 -7.77 12.25
C GLN A 216 -20.58 -8.96 12.52
N LEU A 217 -19.27 -8.78 12.39
CA LEU A 217 -18.27 -9.81 12.68
C LEU A 217 -18.07 -10.05 14.19
N HIS A 218 -18.24 -9.01 15.03
CA HIS A 218 -17.90 -9.04 16.46
C HIS A 218 -19.08 -8.80 17.43
N SER A 219 -20.32 -9.00 16.96
CA SER A 219 -21.58 -8.75 17.69
C SER A 219 -21.74 -9.44 19.06
N SER A 220 -20.91 -10.43 19.39
CA SER A 220 -20.89 -11.14 20.68
C SER A 220 -20.03 -10.49 21.78
N SER A 221 -19.33 -9.39 21.51
CA SER A 221 -18.37 -8.78 22.45
C SER A 221 -18.97 -7.69 23.36
N SER A 222 -20.21 -7.28 23.13
CA SER A 222 -20.84 -6.13 23.80
C SER A 222 -21.91 -6.47 24.85
N SER A 223 -22.09 -7.76 25.20
CA SER A 223 -23.17 -8.21 26.10
C SER A 223 -22.74 -8.60 27.52
N SER A 224 -21.49 -8.33 27.95
CA SER A 224 -21.02 -8.71 29.30
C SER A 224 -20.53 -7.53 30.15
N SER A 225 -21.43 -6.62 30.52
CA SER A 225 -21.31 -5.83 31.77
C SER A 225 -22.62 -5.13 32.14
N SER A 226 -23.69 -5.88 32.40
CA SER A 226 -24.85 -5.35 33.12
C SER A 226 -25.52 -6.44 33.97
N SER A 227 -24.88 -6.75 35.09
CA SER A 227 -25.47 -7.38 36.28
C SER A 227 -24.55 -6.99 37.44
N SER A 228 -24.95 -6.55 38.62
CA SER A 228 -26.24 -6.31 39.27
C SER A 228 -25.85 -5.80 40.66
N SER A 229 -26.39 -4.68 41.14
CA SER A 229 -26.39 -4.39 42.58
C SER A 229 -27.75 -3.85 42.98
N SER A 230 -28.63 -4.78 43.33
CA SER A 230 -29.78 -4.53 44.20
C SER A 230 -29.28 -4.30 45.63
N SER A 231 -29.64 -3.17 46.22
CA SER A 231 -29.70 -3.04 47.68
C SER A 231 -30.99 -2.34 48.05
N SER A 232 -31.95 -3.16 48.47
CA SER A 232 -33.11 -2.77 49.26
C SER A 232 -32.67 -2.20 50.60
N SER A 233 -33.29 -1.10 51.03
CA SER A 233 -33.37 -0.73 52.44
C SER A 233 -34.69 0.00 52.66
N SER A 234 -35.64 -0.73 53.22
CA SER A 234 -36.89 -0.25 53.80
C SER A 234 -36.73 -0.21 55.32
N ASP A 235 -37.10 0.92 55.92
CA ASP A 235 -37.72 1.12 57.24
C ASP A 235 -37.66 2.64 57.52
N GLY A 236 -38.66 3.37 57.96
CA GLY A 236 -39.94 3.03 58.56
C GLY A 236 -40.20 4.02 59.71
N SER A 237 -41.35 4.72 59.65
CA SER A 237 -41.91 5.72 60.58
C SER A 237 -41.65 7.19 60.26
#